data_AF-A0A1H9HVT9-F1
#
_entry.id   AF-A0A1H9HVT9-F1
#
_cell.length_a   1.000
_cell.length_b   1.000
_cell.length_c   1.000
_cell.angle_alpha   90.00
_cell.angle_beta   90.00
_cell.angle_gamma   90.00
#
_symmetry.space_group_name_H-M   'P 1'
#
loop_
_entity.id
_entity.type
_entity.pdbx_description
1 polymer ?
#
loop_
_entity_poly.entity_id
_entity_poly.type
_entity_poly.pdbx_seq_one_letter_code
_entity_poly.pdbx_strand_id
1 'polypeptide(L)'
;MMLSRRQLFTAAGVAALASAGLPAGAAAVAAPGGVWSGEIQVGEWERYYLGLDGGAHQVALGAFGIPHTDGVHADEQYRMVPVESVRRAAVEFGDHAAADVVRARLGLGSPSMLGLGLELVLGQRGLEERYLDDPALQLRYLGLRRRFADHVMPMHPAVRAALA
;
A
#
# COMPACT_ATOMS: atom_id res chain seq x y z
N MET A 1 -8.14 29.84 -60.37
CA MET A 1 -9.30 29.62 -59.48
C MET A 1 -9.01 30.25 -58.12
N MET A 2 -9.89 31.19 -57.72
CA MET A 2 -10.20 31.71 -56.38
C MET A 2 -9.11 32.37 -55.49
N LEU A 3 -9.49 33.56 -55.00
CA LEU A 3 -8.78 34.56 -54.18
C LEU A 3 -8.79 34.22 -52.68
N SER A 4 -7.87 34.79 -51.88
CA SER A 4 -8.23 35.85 -50.89
C SER A 4 -7.05 36.29 -49.99
N ARG A 5 -7.06 37.60 -49.66
CA ARG A 5 -6.21 38.31 -48.70
C ARG A 5 -6.89 38.31 -47.32
N ARG A 6 -6.11 38.04 -46.26
CA ARG A 6 -6.09 38.70 -44.93
C ARG A 6 -6.06 37.73 -43.74
N GLN A 7 -4.98 37.90 -42.96
CA GLN A 7 -4.92 37.93 -41.49
C GLN A 7 -4.96 36.58 -40.77
N LEU A 8 -3.81 36.19 -40.21
CA LEU A 8 -3.39 36.39 -38.80
C LEU A 8 -3.74 35.14 -38.00
N PHE A 9 -2.77 34.51 -37.35
CA PHE A 9 -2.76 34.32 -35.90
C PHE A 9 -1.48 33.62 -35.45
N THR A 10 -0.83 34.28 -34.50
CA THR A 10 0.25 33.89 -33.59
C THR A 10 -0.03 32.57 -32.87
N ALA A 11 1.00 31.73 -32.68
CA ALA A 11 1.46 31.28 -31.35
C ALA A 11 2.53 30.17 -31.43
N ALA A 12 3.70 30.52 -30.91
CA ALA A 12 4.72 29.72 -30.25
C ALA A 12 4.64 28.17 -30.32
N GLY A 13 5.55 27.62 -31.13
CA GLY A 13 6.52 26.59 -30.75
C GLY A 13 6.07 25.49 -29.80
N VAL A 14 5.58 24.39 -30.37
CA VAL A 14 5.65 23.06 -29.76
C VAL A 14 7.10 22.59 -29.79
N ALA A 15 7.77 22.59 -28.63
CA ALA A 15 9.04 21.90 -28.47
C ALA A 15 8.75 20.47 -27.99
N ALA A 16 8.87 19.53 -28.93
CA ALA A 16 8.94 18.11 -28.66
C ALA A 16 10.19 17.79 -27.81
N LEU A 17 10.01 17.07 -26.69
CA LEU A 17 11.11 16.46 -25.97
C LEU A 17 11.67 15.29 -26.78
N ALA A 18 12.88 15.47 -27.31
CA ALA A 18 13.73 14.37 -27.76
C ALA A 18 14.85 14.16 -26.73
N SER A 19 14.79 12.99 -26.12
CA SER A 19 15.83 12.16 -25.52
C SER A 19 17.28 12.66 -25.58
N ALA A 20 17.87 12.91 -24.41
CA ALA A 20 19.31 12.82 -24.21
C ALA A 20 19.56 12.18 -22.84
N GLY A 21 20.26 11.04 -22.84
CA GLY A 21 20.55 10.24 -21.66
C GLY A 21 21.48 10.93 -20.67
N LEU A 22 21.31 10.57 -19.39
CA LEU A 22 22.24 10.85 -18.31
C LEU A 22 22.31 9.63 -17.36
N PRO A 23 23.45 9.44 -16.66
CA PRO A 23 23.90 8.15 -16.15
C PRO A 23 23.29 7.77 -14.80
N ALA A 24 23.39 6.47 -14.48
CA ALA A 24 23.20 5.95 -13.14
C ALA A 24 24.17 6.62 -12.15
N GLY A 25 23.65 7.16 -11.06
CA GLY A 25 24.46 7.70 -9.96
C GLY A 25 23.62 8.49 -8.96
N ALA A 26 23.58 7.99 -7.73
CA ALA A 26 22.86 8.50 -6.56
C ALA A 26 21.34 8.34 -6.61
N ALA A 27 20.87 7.23 -6.04
CA ALA A 27 19.53 7.17 -5.47
C ALA A 27 19.36 8.39 -4.55
N ALA A 28 18.45 9.29 -4.92
CA ALA A 28 17.99 10.32 -4.03
C ALA A 28 17.44 9.60 -2.79
N VAL A 29 18.15 9.69 -1.67
CA VAL A 29 17.60 9.35 -0.37
C VAL A 29 16.48 10.36 -0.16
N ALA A 30 15.23 9.90 -0.36
CA ALA A 30 14.05 10.70 -0.08
C ALA A 30 14.17 11.22 1.35
N ALA A 31 13.97 12.52 1.52
CA ALA A 31 13.88 13.15 2.83
C ALA A 31 12.84 12.41 3.70
N PRO A 32 13.02 12.35 5.03
CA PRO A 32 12.15 11.56 5.89
C PRO A 32 10.69 12.04 5.78
N GLY A 33 9.81 11.05 5.55
CA GLY A 33 8.37 11.01 5.73
C GLY A 33 7.61 12.33 5.77
N GLY A 34 6.85 12.63 4.72
CA GLY A 34 5.85 13.69 4.76
C GLY A 34 4.82 13.48 5.88
N VAL A 35 4.20 14.55 6.36
CA VAL A 35 3.11 14.42 7.34
C VAL A 35 1.87 13.88 6.61
N TRP A 36 1.41 12.69 7.00
CA TRP A 36 0.15 12.12 6.52
C TRP A 36 -0.96 12.39 7.53
N SER A 37 -1.99 13.12 7.11
CA SER A 37 -3.15 13.49 7.92
C SER A 37 -4.45 13.31 7.15
N GLY A 38 -5.57 13.39 7.85
CA GLY A 38 -6.91 13.21 7.27
C GLY A 38 -7.50 11.85 7.60
N GLU A 39 -8.27 11.31 6.65
CA GLU A 39 -8.99 10.05 6.78
C GLU A 39 -8.71 9.14 5.59
N ILE A 40 -8.98 7.85 5.78
CA ILE A 40 -8.80 6.79 4.78
C ILE A 40 -10.02 5.89 4.78
N GLN A 41 -10.34 5.28 3.64
CA GLN A 41 -11.34 4.22 3.62
C GLN A 41 -10.76 2.94 4.24
N VAL A 42 -11.57 2.21 5.00
CA VAL A 42 -11.15 0.92 5.57
C VAL A 42 -10.72 -0.06 4.47
N GLY A 43 -11.36 -0.06 3.29
CA GLY A 43 -10.91 -0.89 2.18
C GLY A 43 -9.52 -0.55 1.63
N GLU A 44 -9.06 0.71 1.76
CA GLU A 44 -7.68 1.06 1.43
C GLU A 44 -6.68 0.53 2.47
N TRP A 45 -7.12 0.33 3.72
CA TRP A 45 -6.34 -0.34 4.75
C TRP A 45 -6.29 -1.84 4.49
N GLU A 46 -7.45 -2.46 4.36
CA GLU A 46 -7.58 -3.91 4.28
C GLU A 46 -7.07 -4.52 2.98
N ARG A 47 -6.82 -3.72 1.93
CA ARG A 47 -6.20 -4.23 0.69
C ARG A 47 -4.82 -4.88 0.91
N TYR A 48 -4.12 -4.54 1.99
CA TYR A 48 -2.83 -5.13 2.36
C TYR A 48 -2.97 -6.35 3.29
N TYR A 49 -4.19 -6.70 3.69
CA TYR A 49 -4.43 -7.76 4.67
C TYR A 49 -4.23 -9.16 4.09
N LEU A 50 -3.42 -9.97 4.78
CA LEU A 50 -3.11 -11.35 4.44
C LEU A 50 -3.57 -12.36 5.51
N GLY A 51 -4.00 -11.89 6.69
CA GLY A 51 -4.36 -12.74 7.83
C GLY A 51 -3.21 -13.54 8.41
N LEU A 52 -1.98 -13.01 8.37
CA LEU A 52 -0.78 -13.64 8.94
C LEU A 52 -0.30 -12.94 10.22
N ASP A 53 -1.03 -11.93 10.70
CA ASP A 53 -0.68 -11.08 11.86
C ASP A 53 -1.19 -11.63 13.20
N GLY A 54 -1.71 -12.87 13.20
CA GLY A 54 -2.18 -13.53 14.42
C GLY A 54 -3.45 -12.91 15.01
N GLY A 55 -4.24 -12.19 14.20
CA GLY A 55 -5.48 -11.57 14.65
C GLY A 55 -5.34 -10.10 15.04
N ALA A 56 -4.13 -9.52 14.89
CA ALA A 56 -3.87 -8.13 15.24
C ALA A 56 -4.81 -7.15 14.52
N HIS A 57 -5.11 -7.41 13.25
CA HIS A 57 -6.09 -6.63 12.48
C HIS A 57 -7.47 -6.61 13.14
N GLN A 58 -8.02 -7.77 13.50
CA GLN A 58 -9.35 -7.85 14.13
C GLN A 58 -9.37 -7.18 15.50
N VAL A 59 -8.28 -7.31 16.27
CA VAL A 59 -8.14 -6.60 17.55
C VAL A 59 -8.17 -5.09 17.33
N ALA A 60 -7.49 -4.57 16.30
CA ALA A 60 -7.52 -3.15 15.95
C ALA A 60 -8.92 -2.70 15.50
N LEU A 61 -9.59 -3.45 14.63
CA LEU A 61 -10.98 -3.15 14.22
C LEU A 61 -11.91 -3.08 15.43
N GLY A 62 -11.81 -4.05 16.35
CA GLY A 62 -12.58 -4.08 17.60
C GLY A 62 -12.28 -2.89 18.50
N ALA A 63 -11.01 -2.54 18.69
CA ALA A 63 -10.59 -1.41 19.50
C ALA A 63 -11.10 -0.05 18.98
N PHE A 64 -11.30 0.07 17.66
CA PHE A 64 -11.82 1.28 17.03
C PHE A 64 -13.33 1.26 16.77
N GLY A 65 -14.05 0.22 17.24
CA GLY A 65 -15.49 0.11 17.02
C GLY A 65 -15.87 0.01 15.54
N ILE A 66 -15.06 -0.72 14.77
CA ILE A 66 -15.33 -1.07 13.37
C ILE A 66 -15.94 -2.47 13.33
N PRO A 67 -17.24 -2.61 13.00
CA PRO A 67 -17.90 -3.91 12.89
C PRO A 67 -17.23 -4.79 11.83
N HIS A 68 -17.07 -6.09 12.16
CA HIS A 68 -16.50 -7.12 11.29
C HIS A 68 -17.19 -8.46 11.58
N THR A 69 -18.42 -8.60 11.11
CA THR A 69 -19.32 -9.70 11.46
C THR A 69 -18.86 -11.04 10.88
N ASP A 70 -18.09 -11.03 9.80
CA ASP A 70 -17.46 -12.24 9.23
C ASP A 70 -16.23 -12.72 10.01
N GLY A 71 -15.80 -11.95 11.02
CA GLY A 71 -14.64 -12.23 11.87
C GLY A 71 -13.29 -11.94 11.21
N VAL A 72 -13.26 -11.35 10.01
CA VAL A 72 -12.03 -11.12 9.24
C VAL A 72 -11.92 -9.68 8.76
N HIS A 73 -12.94 -9.16 8.11
CA HIS A 73 -12.97 -7.88 7.41
C HIS A 73 -14.03 -6.94 7.97
N ALA A 74 -13.79 -5.64 7.88
CA ALA A 74 -14.81 -4.66 8.23
C ALA A 74 -16.06 -4.80 7.35
N ASP A 75 -17.23 -4.72 7.97
CA ASP A 75 -18.54 -4.84 7.30
C ASP A 75 -18.74 -3.70 6.27
N GLU A 76 -18.20 -2.51 6.56
CA GLU A 76 -18.32 -1.31 5.72
C GLU A 76 -16.96 -0.86 5.18
N GLN A 77 -16.57 -1.39 4.03
CA GLN A 77 -15.28 -1.09 3.39
C GLN A 77 -15.10 0.39 3.00
N TYR A 78 -16.19 1.12 2.75
CA TYR A 78 -16.19 2.55 2.41
C TYR A 78 -16.18 3.46 3.64
N ARG A 79 -16.23 2.91 4.86
CA ARG A 79 -16.16 3.71 6.09
C ARG A 79 -14.85 4.46 6.14
N MET A 80 -14.93 5.77 6.41
CA MET A 80 -13.76 6.61 6.63
C MET A 80 -13.29 6.46 8.08
N VAL A 81 -11.98 6.34 8.26
CA VAL A 81 -11.34 6.34 9.58
C VAL A 81 -10.19 7.33 9.62
N PRO A 82 -9.92 7.97 10.77
CA PRO A 82 -8.76 8.83 10.92
C PRO A 82 -7.46 8.09 10.62
N VAL A 83 -6.53 8.75 9.93
CA VAL A 83 -5.17 8.25 9.71
C VAL A 83 -4.49 7.81 11.01
N GLU A 84 -4.76 8.51 12.12
CA GLU A 84 -4.21 8.17 13.42
C GLU A 84 -4.67 6.78 13.92
N SER A 85 -5.90 6.35 13.59
CA SER A 85 -6.35 4.99 13.90
C SER A 85 -5.50 3.94 13.18
N VAL A 86 -5.12 4.19 11.92
CA VAL A 86 -4.25 3.29 11.16
C VAL A 86 -2.83 3.27 11.74
N ARG A 87 -2.30 4.42 12.16
CA ARG A 87 -0.98 4.48 12.83
C ARG A 87 -1.00 3.69 14.15
N ARG A 88 -2.04 3.88 14.95
CA ARG A 88 -2.24 3.13 16.20
C ARG A 88 -2.44 1.64 15.95
N ALA A 89 -3.17 1.24 14.89
CA ALA A 89 -3.29 -0.16 14.47
C ALA A 89 -1.92 -0.83 14.30
N ALA A 90 -1.03 -0.17 13.55
CA ALA A 90 0.30 -0.68 13.27
C ALA A 90 1.19 -0.75 14.53
N VAL A 91 1.19 0.31 15.35
CA VAL A 91 2.10 0.45 16.50
C VAL A 91 1.62 -0.31 17.74
N GLU A 92 0.34 -0.18 18.09
CA GLU A 92 -0.21 -0.70 19.35
C GLU A 92 -0.61 -2.17 19.23
N PHE A 93 -1.16 -2.57 18.08
CA PHE A 93 -1.72 -3.91 17.89
C PHE A 93 -0.84 -4.80 17.01
N GLY A 94 0.08 -4.22 16.25
CA GLY A 94 0.93 -4.97 15.33
C GLY A 94 0.21 -5.37 14.03
N ASP A 95 -0.82 -4.63 13.63
CA ASP A 95 -1.53 -4.87 12.38
C ASP A 95 -0.58 -4.70 11.17
N HIS A 96 -0.42 -5.77 10.40
CA HIS A 96 0.45 -5.81 9.22
C HIS A 96 -0.06 -4.94 8.07
N ALA A 97 -1.37 -4.97 7.82
CA ALA A 97 -1.98 -4.18 6.76
C ALA A 97 -1.83 -2.68 7.05
N ALA A 98 -2.07 -2.29 8.31
CA ALA A 98 -1.86 -0.92 8.75
C ALA A 98 -0.39 -0.48 8.61
N ALA A 99 0.55 -1.33 9.00
CA ALA A 99 1.98 -1.06 8.82
C ALA A 99 2.34 -0.83 7.35
N ASP A 100 1.74 -1.58 6.42
CA ASP A 100 1.96 -1.40 4.99
C ASP A 100 1.33 -0.15 4.41
N VAL A 101 0.17 0.27 4.92
CA VAL A 101 -0.44 1.56 4.56
C VAL A 101 0.50 2.70 4.98
N VAL A 102 0.97 2.68 6.24
CA VAL A 102 1.88 3.71 6.77
C VAL A 102 3.19 3.72 5.97
N ARG A 103 3.77 2.55 5.69
CA ARG A 103 4.96 2.41 4.84
C ARG A 103 4.76 3.04 3.46
N ALA A 104 3.67 2.70 2.78
CA ALA A 104 3.39 3.19 1.43
C ALA A 104 3.13 4.70 1.40
N ARG A 105 2.36 5.23 2.37
CA ARG A 105 1.98 6.66 2.42
C ARG A 105 3.15 7.57 2.81
N LEU A 106 4.04 7.09 3.69
CA LEU A 106 5.19 7.85 4.18
C LEU A 106 6.48 7.57 3.41
N GLY A 107 6.47 6.62 2.46
CA GLY A 107 7.66 6.22 1.72
C GLY A 107 8.74 5.59 2.61
N LEU A 108 8.35 4.81 3.62
CA LEU A 108 9.31 4.20 4.55
C LEU A 108 10.12 3.11 3.84
N GLY A 109 11.44 3.12 4.05
CA GLY A 109 12.36 2.12 3.49
C GLY A 109 12.35 0.76 4.23
N SER A 110 11.38 0.51 5.09
CA SER A 110 11.20 -0.79 5.75
C SER A 110 10.67 -1.84 4.76
N PRO A 111 10.85 -3.15 5.03
CA PRO A 111 10.20 -4.20 4.27
C PRO A 111 8.67 -4.10 4.32
N SER A 112 7.97 -4.61 3.31
CA SER A 112 6.51 -4.75 3.35
C SER A 112 6.09 -6.01 4.09
N MET A 113 5.10 -5.92 4.98
CA MET A 113 4.54 -7.10 5.65
C MET A 113 3.74 -7.97 4.67
N LEU A 114 3.00 -7.37 3.73
CA LEU A 114 2.38 -8.00 2.57
C LEU A 114 3.46 -8.77 1.78
N GLY A 115 4.57 -8.11 1.46
CA GLY A 115 5.70 -8.73 0.74
C GLY A 115 6.28 -9.94 1.44
N LEU A 116 6.57 -9.81 2.74
CA LEU A 116 7.07 -10.92 3.55
C LEU A 116 6.07 -12.07 3.63
N GLY A 117 4.77 -11.78 3.74
CA GLY A 117 3.72 -12.79 3.74
C GLY A 117 3.56 -13.49 2.39
N LEU A 118 3.69 -12.76 1.27
CA LEU A 118 3.69 -13.34 -0.06
C LEU A 118 4.93 -14.20 -0.30
N GLU A 119 6.11 -13.78 0.15
CA GLU A 119 7.33 -14.59 0.10
C GLU A 119 7.15 -15.89 0.89
N LEU A 120 6.58 -15.82 2.09
CA LEU A 120 6.30 -17.00 2.91
C LEU A 120 5.35 -17.99 2.22
N VAL A 121 4.24 -17.51 1.67
CA VAL A 121 3.17 -18.38 1.14
C VAL A 121 3.43 -18.83 -0.30
N LEU A 122 3.99 -17.95 -1.14
CA LEU A 122 4.20 -18.19 -2.57
C LEU A 122 5.65 -18.56 -2.91
N GLY A 123 6.60 -18.38 -1.97
CA GLY A 123 8.02 -18.63 -2.19
C GLY A 123 8.71 -17.61 -3.08
N GLN A 124 8.11 -16.42 -3.28
CA GLN A 124 8.61 -15.42 -4.21
C GLN A 124 8.50 -14.00 -3.64
N ARG A 125 9.59 -13.23 -3.80
CA ARG A 125 9.71 -11.82 -3.39
C ARG A 125 9.24 -10.87 -4.48
N GLY A 126 8.95 -9.61 -4.10
CA GLY A 126 8.66 -8.55 -5.06
C GLY A 126 7.29 -8.71 -5.73
N LEU A 127 6.33 -9.29 -5.03
CA LEU A 127 4.98 -9.56 -5.52
C LEU A 127 3.94 -8.55 -5.03
N GLU A 128 4.31 -7.61 -4.18
CA GLU A 128 3.42 -6.69 -3.46
C GLU A 128 2.53 -5.88 -4.40
N GLU A 129 3.14 -5.14 -5.31
CA GLU A 129 2.40 -4.30 -6.26
C GLU A 129 1.52 -5.15 -7.19
N ARG A 130 2.07 -6.25 -7.71
CA ARG A 130 1.32 -7.14 -8.59
C ARG A 130 0.14 -7.80 -7.87
N TYR A 131 0.32 -8.19 -6.61
CA TYR A 131 -0.73 -8.82 -5.81
C TYR A 131 -1.94 -7.91 -5.62
N LEU A 132 -1.71 -6.60 -5.48
CA LEU A 132 -2.80 -5.64 -5.31
C LEU A 132 -3.69 -5.51 -6.55
N ASP A 133 -3.17 -5.84 -7.75
CA ASP A 133 -3.85 -5.61 -9.03
C ASP A 133 -4.14 -6.89 -9.84
N ASP A 134 -3.63 -8.05 -9.41
CA ASP A 134 -3.74 -9.33 -10.13
C ASP A 134 -4.64 -10.34 -9.37
N PRO A 135 -5.93 -10.47 -9.76
CA PRO A 135 -6.84 -11.43 -9.14
C PRO A 135 -6.35 -12.89 -9.23
N ALA A 136 -5.61 -13.27 -10.28
CA ALA A 136 -5.09 -14.62 -10.39
C ALA A 136 -4.01 -14.89 -9.33
N LEU A 137 -3.19 -13.89 -9.02
CA LEU A 137 -2.22 -13.97 -7.94
C LEU A 137 -2.90 -14.01 -6.56
N GLN A 138 -3.96 -13.23 -6.36
CA GLN A 138 -4.77 -13.27 -5.13
C GLN A 138 -5.41 -14.63 -4.92
N LEU A 139 -6.03 -15.21 -5.96
CA LEU A 139 -6.62 -16.55 -5.90
C LEU A 139 -5.56 -17.63 -5.65
N ARG A 140 -4.37 -17.52 -6.27
CA ARG A 140 -3.24 -18.43 -6.01
C ARG A 140 -2.80 -18.36 -4.55
N TYR A 141 -2.69 -17.15 -3.99
CA TYR A 141 -2.41 -16.96 -2.58
C TYR A 141 -3.46 -17.65 -1.71
N LEU A 142 -4.76 -17.40 -1.93
CA LEU A 142 -5.83 -18.02 -1.15
C LEU A 142 -5.77 -19.56 -1.20
N GLY A 143 -5.49 -20.13 -2.37
CA GLY A 143 -5.34 -21.58 -2.56
C GLY A 143 -4.18 -22.20 -1.77
N LEU A 144 -3.09 -21.45 -1.54
CA LEU A 144 -1.91 -21.91 -0.82
C LEU A 144 -1.92 -21.52 0.67
N ARG A 145 -2.58 -20.41 1.02
CA ARG A 145 -2.65 -19.84 2.38
C ARG A 145 -3.20 -20.84 3.40
N ARG A 146 -4.06 -21.77 3.00
CA ARG A 146 -4.61 -22.81 3.89
C ARG A 146 -3.53 -23.64 4.60
N ARG A 147 -2.36 -23.85 3.98
CA ARG A 147 -1.23 -24.60 4.59
C ARG A 147 -0.58 -23.87 5.75
N PHE A 148 -0.83 -22.57 5.85
CA PHE A 148 -0.29 -21.66 6.85
C PHE A 148 -1.38 -21.21 7.84
N ALA A 149 -2.52 -21.90 7.91
CA ALA A 149 -3.69 -21.49 8.72
C ALA A 149 -3.29 -21.08 10.15
N ASP A 150 -2.46 -21.91 10.79
CA ASP A 150 -2.00 -21.72 12.16
C ASP A 150 -0.67 -20.96 12.27
N HIS A 151 -0.15 -20.44 11.15
CA HIS A 151 1.10 -19.69 11.14
C HIS A 151 0.85 -18.21 11.43
N VAL A 152 1.49 -17.74 12.50
CA VAL A 152 1.56 -16.32 12.84
C VAL A 152 2.93 -15.79 12.46
N MET A 153 2.96 -14.84 11.54
CA MET A 153 4.17 -14.13 11.18
C MET A 153 4.36 -12.96 12.15
N PRO A 154 5.48 -12.85 12.88
CA PRO A 154 5.73 -11.68 13.70
C PRO A 154 6.02 -10.47 12.80
N MET A 155 5.57 -9.28 13.21
CA MET A 155 5.97 -8.05 12.53
C MET A 155 7.51 -7.94 12.48
N HIS A 156 8.05 -7.56 11.33
CA HIS A 156 9.49 -7.53 11.11
C HIS A 156 10.17 -6.44 11.98
N PRO A 157 11.34 -6.67 12.60
CA PRO A 157 12.01 -5.68 13.45
C PRO A 157 12.26 -4.33 12.76
N ALA A 158 12.67 -4.35 11.48
CA ALA A 158 12.86 -3.13 10.71
C ALA A 158 11.56 -2.35 10.43
N VAL A 159 10.41 -3.04 10.40
CA VAL A 159 9.09 -2.39 10.29
C VAL A 159 8.75 -1.72 11.61
N ARG A 160 8.89 -2.43 12.74
CA ARG A 160 8.72 -1.83 14.08
C ARG A 160 9.60 -0.60 14.29
N ALA A 161 10.87 -0.69 13.91
CA ALA A 161 11.82 0.42 14.05
C ALA A 161 11.46 1.62 13.16
N ALA A 162 10.82 1.41 12.01
CA ALA A 162 10.39 2.49 11.13
C ALA A 162 9.06 3.15 11.56
N LEU A 163 8.29 2.49 12.44
CA LEU A 163 7.02 2.98 12.97
C LEU A 163 7.17 3.74 14.32
N ALA A 164 8.30 3.56 15.00
CA ALA A 164 8.65 4.23 16.26
C ALA A 164 9.16 5.66 16.03
#